data_AF-A0A381NY08-F1
#
_entry.id   AF-A0A381NY08-F1
#
_cell.length_a   1.000
_cell.length_b   1.000
_cell.length_c   1.000
_cell.angle_alpha   90.00
_cell.angle_beta   90.00
_cell.angle_gamma   90.00
#
_symmetry.space_group_name_H-M   'P 1'
#
loop_
_entity.id
_entity.type
_entity.pdbx_description
1 polymer ?
#
loop_
_entity_poly.entity_id
_entity_poly.type
_entity_poly.pdbx_seq_one_letter_code
_entity_poly.pdbx_strand_id
1 'polypeptide(L)'
;MVRLRGAYFMLLIFTVALSAQVQAQQVQAFSPEIALDVRNVRIAAVTDNGTRVAVTVQTRRDRADVDHQRYGDPTYISPVSTKLMVIDTGSGDQNWVYEQPAQLRAFTWSPDGTRLGYFIVEDDSYKLCIFDTSSARTTTLELVSDKEIASSSPLVWSPDGSTILLGLRPKGWAVEARRAFLALTEAAVIVQDSRNDFLAWDRVRNIANQQITALVSVADGSVREILADVTPQGP
;
A
#
# COMPACT_ATOMS: atom_id res chain seq x y z
N MET A 1 -86.31 33.25 34.53
CA MET A 1 -85.23 34.14 35.01
C MET A 1 -84.17 33.25 35.67
N VAL A 2 -83.23 32.67 34.92
CA VAL A 2 -81.89 33.20 34.54
C VAL A 2 -80.98 33.45 35.74
N ARG A 3 -79.91 32.63 35.88
CA ARG A 3 -78.51 33.08 35.72
C ARG A 3 -77.54 31.89 35.71
N LEU A 4 -77.05 31.56 34.51
CA LEU A 4 -75.84 30.77 34.29
C LEU A 4 -74.61 31.57 34.78
N ARG A 5 -73.70 30.93 35.50
CA ARG A 5 -72.33 31.44 35.71
C ARG A 5 -71.41 30.79 34.67
N GLY A 6 -71.03 31.56 33.65
CA GLY A 6 -70.02 31.16 32.67
C GLY A 6 -68.61 31.38 33.22
N ALA A 7 -67.78 30.33 33.18
CA ALA A 7 -66.35 30.45 33.43
C ALA A 7 -65.65 30.82 32.11
N TYR A 8 -64.95 31.95 32.09
CA TYR A 8 -64.10 32.35 30.96
C TYR A 8 -62.71 31.72 31.15
N PHE A 9 -62.34 30.78 30.28
CA PHE A 9 -60.96 30.33 30.13
C PHE A 9 -60.28 31.20 29.07
N MET A 10 -59.29 32.00 29.48
CA MET A 10 -58.50 32.83 28.58
C MET A 10 -57.38 31.96 27.98
N LEU A 11 -57.47 31.66 26.69
CA LEU A 11 -56.46 30.88 25.96
C LEU A 11 -55.35 31.84 25.48
N LEU A 12 -54.16 31.74 26.07
CA LEU A 12 -52.98 32.50 25.65
C LEU A 12 -52.29 31.75 24.50
N ILE A 13 -52.36 32.29 23.28
CA ILE A 13 -51.67 31.74 22.12
C ILE A 13 -50.25 32.32 22.09
N PHE A 14 -49.25 31.49 22.39
CA PHE A 14 -47.84 31.82 22.14
C PHE A 14 -47.50 31.52 20.68
N THR A 15 -47.43 32.55 19.83
CA THR A 15 -46.83 32.43 18.50
C THR A 15 -45.31 32.46 18.64
N VAL A 16 -44.68 31.29 18.54
CA VAL A 16 -43.22 31.19 18.40
C VAL A 16 -42.87 31.46 16.94
N ALA A 17 -42.25 32.61 16.67
CA ALA A 17 -41.66 32.88 15.38
C ALA A 17 -40.38 32.04 15.24
N LEU A 18 -40.42 30.97 14.43
CA LEU A 18 -39.21 30.28 14.01
C LEU A 18 -38.47 31.16 12.99
N SER A 19 -37.48 31.92 13.46
CA SER A 19 -36.44 32.46 12.60
C SER A 19 -35.47 31.32 12.25
N ALA A 20 -35.54 30.83 11.02
CA ALA A 20 -34.52 29.95 10.48
C ALA A 20 -33.20 30.75 10.41
N GLN A 21 -32.27 30.48 11.34
CA GLN A 21 -30.91 30.98 11.22
C GLN A 21 -30.26 30.26 10.04
N VAL A 22 -30.11 30.98 8.93
CA VAL A 22 -29.20 30.56 7.86
C VAL A 22 -27.79 30.72 8.42
N GLN A 23 -27.21 29.64 8.95
CA GLN A 23 -25.79 29.60 9.24
C GLN A 23 -25.05 29.75 7.90
N ALA A 24 -24.55 30.94 7.61
CA ALA A 24 -23.61 31.14 6.52
C ALA A 24 -22.39 30.27 6.81
N GLN A 25 -22.14 29.27 5.96
CA GLN A 25 -20.97 28.40 6.09
C GLN A 25 -19.72 29.28 6.00
N GLN A 26 -18.97 29.41 7.09
CA GLN A 26 -17.69 30.11 7.08
C GLN A 26 -16.78 29.34 6.11
N VAL A 27 -16.56 29.90 4.93
CA VAL A 27 -15.64 29.34 3.95
C VAL A 27 -14.24 29.57 4.50
N GLN A 28 -13.63 28.52 5.04
CA GLN A 28 -12.23 28.56 5.47
C GLN A 28 -11.36 28.87 4.25
N ALA A 29 -10.51 29.88 4.36
CA ALA A 29 -9.54 30.18 3.31
C ALA A 29 -8.57 29.01 3.14
N PHE A 30 -8.25 28.68 1.88
CA PHE A 30 -7.26 27.66 1.57
C PHE A 30 -5.90 28.03 2.19
N SER A 31 -5.22 27.05 2.80
CA SER A 31 -3.94 27.23 3.48
C SER A 31 -2.93 26.15 3.08
N PRO A 32 -1.63 26.36 3.33
CA PRO A 32 -0.63 25.31 3.12
C PRO A 32 -0.92 24.02 3.90
N GLU A 33 -1.48 24.11 5.11
CA GLU A 33 -1.85 22.93 5.90
C GLU A 33 -2.96 22.13 5.21
N ILE A 34 -3.99 22.83 4.70
CA ILE A 34 -5.05 22.20 3.91
C ILE A 34 -4.45 21.55 2.65
N ALA A 35 -3.50 22.22 1.99
CA ALA A 35 -2.83 21.69 0.80
C ALA A 35 -2.05 20.39 1.09
N LEU A 36 -1.47 20.25 2.28
CA LEU A 36 -0.74 19.05 2.70
C LEU A 36 -1.67 17.88 3.04
N ASP A 37 -2.89 18.17 3.49
CA ASP A 37 -3.90 17.19 3.91
C ASP A 37 -4.84 16.75 2.77
N VAL A 38 -4.66 17.28 1.56
CA VAL A 38 -5.41 16.85 0.37
C VAL A 38 -5.19 15.36 0.13
N ARG A 39 -6.27 14.59 0.21
CA ARG A 39 -6.27 13.15 -0.05
C ARG A 39 -6.19 12.88 -1.55
N ASN A 40 -5.10 12.26 -1.96
CA ASN A 40 -4.92 11.68 -3.27
C ASN A 40 -5.41 10.23 -3.25
N VAL A 41 -6.42 9.96 -4.07
CA VAL A 41 -7.06 8.64 -4.21
C VAL A 41 -6.60 8.03 -5.54
N ARG A 42 -6.07 6.81 -5.51
CA ARG A 42 -5.60 6.11 -6.72
C ARG A 42 -6.15 4.70 -6.78
N ILE A 43 -6.56 4.28 -7.97
CA ILE A 43 -6.88 2.89 -8.26
C ILE A 43 -5.58 2.09 -8.18
N ALA A 44 -5.58 1.08 -7.31
CA ALA A 44 -4.45 0.20 -7.09
C ALA A 44 -4.59 -1.12 -7.86
N ALA A 45 -5.79 -1.69 -7.86
CA ALA A 45 -6.13 -2.89 -8.62
C ALA A 45 -7.65 -2.96 -8.86
N VAL A 46 -8.06 -3.63 -9.93
CA VAL A 46 -9.48 -3.87 -10.28
C VAL A 46 -9.65 -5.36 -10.50
N THR A 47 -10.76 -5.95 -10.06
CA THR A 47 -11.07 -7.36 -10.37
C THR A 47 -11.32 -7.53 -11.87
N ASP A 48 -11.06 -8.72 -12.42
CA ASP A 48 -11.21 -8.95 -13.87
C ASP A 48 -12.63 -8.69 -14.39
N ASN A 49 -13.63 -8.94 -13.55
CA ASN A 49 -15.05 -8.66 -13.84
C ASN A 49 -15.47 -7.20 -13.55
N GLY A 50 -14.55 -6.36 -13.07
CA GLY A 50 -14.78 -4.95 -12.75
C GLY A 50 -15.65 -4.70 -11.51
N THR A 51 -16.10 -5.72 -10.78
CA THR A 51 -17.06 -5.53 -9.68
C THR A 51 -16.43 -4.88 -8.45
N ARG A 52 -15.12 -5.00 -8.25
CA ARG A 52 -14.41 -4.39 -7.11
C ARG A 52 -13.17 -3.64 -7.54
N VAL A 53 -12.89 -2.54 -6.84
CA VAL A 53 -11.68 -1.74 -7.01
C VAL A 53 -10.98 -1.61 -5.67
N ALA A 54 -9.70 -2.01 -5.62
CA ALA A 54 -8.81 -1.67 -4.52
C ALA A 54 -8.25 -0.27 -4.77
N VAL A 55 -8.28 0.57 -3.75
CA VAL A 55 -7.95 2.00 -3.83
C VAL A 55 -7.00 2.37 -2.71
N THR A 56 -5.91 3.04 -3.06
CA THR A 56 -5.00 3.64 -2.09
C THR A 56 -5.36 5.10 -1.83
N VAL A 57 -5.27 5.51 -0.58
CA VAL A 57 -5.45 6.91 -0.15
C VAL A 57 -4.18 7.39 0.52
N GLN A 58 -3.62 8.48 0.00
CA GLN A 58 -2.38 9.11 0.49
C GLN A 58 -2.55 10.63 0.56
N THR A 59 -1.76 11.28 1.39
CA THR A 59 -1.61 12.73 1.51
C THR A 59 -0.19 13.14 1.15
N ARG A 60 0.10 14.45 1.11
CA ARG A 60 1.49 14.91 0.91
C ARG A 60 2.37 14.58 2.12
N ARG A 61 1.78 14.53 3.32
CA ARG A 61 2.50 14.22 4.57
C ARG A 61 3.03 12.80 4.61
N ASP A 62 2.37 11.87 3.91
CA ASP A 62 2.74 10.45 3.90
C ASP A 62 4.09 10.14 3.20
N ARG A 63 4.80 11.17 2.69
CA ARG A 63 6.11 11.07 2.02
C ARG A 63 7.17 12.01 2.60
N ALA A 64 6.97 12.51 3.82
CA ALA A 64 7.81 13.56 4.39
C ALA A 64 9.19 13.08 4.89
N ASP A 65 9.33 11.78 5.18
CA ASP A 65 10.51 11.23 5.88
C ASP A 65 11.46 10.45 4.94
N VAL A 66 11.60 10.90 3.70
CA VAL A 66 12.47 10.26 2.71
C VAL A 66 13.92 10.68 2.94
N ASP A 67 14.79 9.70 3.17
CA ASP A 67 16.23 9.88 3.21
C ASP A 67 16.79 9.91 1.79
N HIS A 68 17.07 11.12 1.32
CA HIS A 68 17.63 11.34 -0.02
C HIS A 68 19.09 10.88 -0.16
N GLN A 69 19.82 10.69 0.94
CA GLN A 69 21.21 10.20 0.89
C GLN A 69 21.28 8.72 0.53
N ARG A 70 20.18 7.97 0.77
CA ARG A 70 20.07 6.56 0.40
C ARG A 70 19.51 6.32 -1.00
N TYR A 71 19.41 7.35 -1.84
CA TYR A 71 18.94 7.17 -3.20
C TYR A 71 19.93 6.29 -4.00
N GLY A 72 19.42 5.21 -4.59
CA GLY A 72 20.25 4.21 -5.28
C GLY A 72 20.84 3.14 -4.37
N ASP A 73 20.62 3.19 -3.06
CA ASP A 73 20.87 2.07 -2.15
C ASP A 73 19.82 0.97 -2.40
N PRO A 74 20.21 -0.22 -2.86
CA PRO A 74 19.24 -1.27 -3.14
C PRO A 74 18.45 -1.71 -1.90
N THR A 75 19.03 -1.56 -0.71
CA THR A 75 18.44 -1.96 0.58
C THR A 75 17.52 -0.91 1.17
N TYR A 76 17.37 0.25 0.53
CA TYR A 76 16.54 1.32 1.06
C TYR A 76 15.09 1.19 0.59
N ILE A 77 14.17 1.07 1.55
CA ILE A 77 12.73 1.14 1.32
C ILE A 77 12.28 2.55 1.68
N SER A 78 11.94 3.34 0.67
CA SER A 78 11.44 4.70 0.90
C SER A 78 10.11 4.66 1.67
N PRO A 79 10.00 5.37 2.80
CA PRO A 79 8.79 5.39 3.60
C PRO A 79 7.70 6.12 2.82
N VAL A 80 6.68 5.37 2.44
CA VAL A 80 5.44 5.90 1.89
C VAL A 80 4.30 5.19 2.57
N SER A 81 3.62 5.93 3.43
CA SER A 81 2.44 5.44 4.15
C SER A 81 1.22 5.57 3.25
N THR A 82 0.34 4.58 3.30
CA THR A 82 -0.87 4.55 2.51
C THR A 82 -1.96 3.87 3.31
N LYS A 83 -3.18 4.33 3.10
CA LYS A 83 -4.38 3.60 3.50
C LYS A 83 -4.88 2.79 2.30
N LEU A 84 -5.61 1.71 2.57
CA LEU A 84 -6.15 0.82 1.55
C LEU A 84 -7.62 0.53 1.83
N MET A 85 -8.47 0.74 0.84
CA MET A 85 -9.86 0.34 0.86
C MET A 85 -10.22 -0.47 -0.39
N VAL A 86 -11.30 -1.23 -0.30
CA VAL A 86 -11.96 -1.88 -1.43
C VAL A 86 -13.33 -1.24 -1.58
N ILE A 87 -13.68 -0.92 -2.83
CA ILE A 87 -14.96 -0.35 -3.21
C ILE A 87 -15.69 -1.35 -4.11
N ASP A 88 -16.95 -1.65 -3.77
CA ASP A 88 -17.87 -2.32 -4.68
C ASP A 88 -18.36 -1.30 -5.73
N THR A 89 -18.17 -1.62 -7.01
CA THR A 89 -18.47 -0.68 -8.10
C THR A 89 -19.96 -0.55 -8.41
N GLY A 90 -20.76 -1.55 -8.03
CA GLY A 90 -22.20 -1.57 -8.28
C GLY A 90 -22.97 -0.83 -7.19
N SER A 91 -22.69 -1.15 -5.92
CA SER A 91 -23.37 -0.51 -4.78
C SER A 91 -22.69 0.78 -4.32
N GLY A 92 -21.38 0.93 -4.56
CA GLY A 92 -20.57 2.00 -3.99
C GLY A 92 -20.12 1.74 -2.55
N ASP A 93 -20.41 0.55 -1.99
CA ASP A 93 -20.01 0.19 -0.64
C ASP A 93 -18.49 0.17 -0.50
N GLN A 94 -17.99 0.70 0.62
CA GLN A 94 -16.56 0.87 0.87
C GLN A 94 -16.17 0.11 2.13
N ASN A 95 -15.07 -0.64 2.04
CA ASN A 95 -14.51 -1.36 3.16
C ASN A 95 -13.02 -1.04 3.30
N TRP A 96 -12.60 -0.60 4.49
CA TRP A 96 -11.19 -0.42 4.78
C TRP A 96 -10.52 -1.78 4.96
N VAL A 97 -9.58 -2.08 4.07
CA VAL A 97 -8.64 -3.19 4.26
C VAL A 97 -7.60 -2.79 5.31
N TYR A 98 -7.19 -1.51 5.26
CA TYR A 98 -6.23 -0.94 6.18
C TYR A 98 -6.47 0.58 6.33
N GLU A 99 -7.04 0.98 7.46
CA GLU A 99 -7.44 2.38 7.71
C GLU A 99 -6.31 3.24 8.27
N GLN A 100 -5.36 2.63 8.98
CA GLN A 100 -4.18 3.32 9.50
C GLN A 100 -3.14 3.50 8.39
N PRO A 101 -2.38 4.61 8.32
CA PRO A 101 -1.32 4.71 7.33
C PRO A 101 -0.26 3.62 7.54
N ALA A 102 0.01 2.82 6.51
CA ALA A 102 1.05 1.79 6.52
C ALA A 102 1.78 1.70 5.18
N GLN A 103 2.97 1.11 5.17
CA GLN A 103 3.75 0.94 3.95
C GLN A 103 3.26 -0.25 3.13
N LEU A 104 2.23 -0.02 2.31
CA LEU A 104 1.64 -1.05 1.46
C LEU A 104 2.16 -0.92 0.01
N ARG A 105 2.39 -2.05 -0.67
CA ARG A 105 2.91 -2.12 -2.05
C ARG A 105 2.27 -3.29 -2.80
N ALA A 106 2.36 -3.24 -4.13
CA ALA A 106 1.98 -4.29 -5.08
C ALA A 106 0.59 -4.91 -4.79
N PHE A 107 -0.47 -4.36 -5.35
CA PHE A 107 -1.84 -4.85 -5.11
C PHE A 107 -2.31 -5.70 -6.29
N THR A 108 -2.83 -6.90 -6.04
CA THR A 108 -3.36 -7.77 -7.10
C THR A 108 -4.52 -8.63 -6.63
N TRP A 109 -5.58 -8.70 -7.43
CA TRP A 109 -6.73 -9.54 -7.15
C TRP A 109 -6.46 -10.99 -7.54
N SER A 110 -6.98 -11.93 -6.76
CA SER A 110 -7.12 -13.31 -7.19
C SER A 110 -8.06 -13.38 -8.41
N PRO A 111 -7.93 -14.40 -9.29
CA PRO A 111 -8.73 -14.47 -10.52
C PRO A 111 -10.25 -14.54 -10.28
N ASP A 112 -10.67 -15.09 -9.15
CA ASP A 112 -12.07 -15.14 -8.72
C ASP A 112 -12.57 -13.81 -8.10
N GLY A 113 -11.69 -12.83 -7.91
CA GLY A 113 -11.98 -11.53 -7.31
C GLY A 113 -12.34 -11.57 -5.81
N THR A 114 -12.14 -12.71 -5.14
CA THR A 114 -12.53 -12.87 -3.73
C THR A 114 -11.43 -12.44 -2.76
N ARG A 115 -10.16 -12.44 -3.20
CA ARG A 115 -8.99 -12.14 -2.38
C ARG A 115 -8.11 -11.07 -3.03
N LEU A 116 -7.59 -10.16 -2.22
CA LEU A 116 -6.60 -9.16 -2.63
C LEU A 116 -5.25 -9.47 -1.98
N GLY A 117 -4.26 -9.77 -2.80
CA GLY A 117 -2.87 -9.92 -2.36
C GLY A 117 -2.18 -8.56 -2.35
N TYR A 118 -1.38 -8.31 -1.32
CA TYR A 118 -0.51 -7.14 -1.25
C TYR A 118 0.70 -7.36 -0.34
N PHE A 119 1.70 -6.50 -0.45
CA PHE A 119 2.81 -6.47 0.51
C PHE A 119 2.63 -5.37 1.54
N ILE A 120 2.96 -5.67 2.79
CA ILE A 120 3.19 -4.69 3.85
C ILE A 120 4.68 -4.67 4.19
N VAL A 121 5.22 -3.51 4.52
CA VAL A 121 6.60 -3.39 5.04
C VAL A 121 6.54 -3.29 6.56
N GLU A 122 7.14 -4.27 7.23
CA GLU A 122 7.28 -4.38 8.68
C GLU A 122 8.75 -4.66 9.00
N ASP A 123 9.34 -3.91 9.94
CA ASP A 123 10.76 -4.02 10.32
C ASP A 123 11.72 -4.03 9.12
N ASP A 124 11.54 -3.09 8.18
CA ASP A 124 12.29 -2.98 6.92
C ASP A 124 12.24 -4.21 6.00
N SER A 125 11.26 -5.10 6.20
CA SER A 125 11.06 -6.31 5.41
C SER A 125 9.67 -6.36 4.80
N TYR A 126 9.55 -6.95 3.61
CA TYR A 126 8.25 -7.16 2.96
C TYR A 126 7.60 -8.44 3.46
N LYS A 127 6.34 -8.34 3.87
CA LYS A 127 5.46 -9.46 4.23
C LYS A 127 4.31 -9.56 3.24
N LEU A 128 3.93 -10.78 2.87
CA LEU A 128 2.79 -11.03 2.00
C LEU A 128 1.51 -11.06 2.85
N CYS A 129 0.53 -10.25 2.46
CA CYS A 129 -0.79 -10.21 3.07
C CYS A 129 -1.86 -10.59 2.05
N ILE A 130 -2.91 -11.24 2.54
CA ILE A 130 -4.09 -11.61 1.76
C ILE A 130 -5.32 -11.08 2.48
N PHE A 131 -6.06 -10.20 1.82
CA PHE A 131 -7.35 -9.73 2.28
C PHE A 131 -8.46 -10.56 1.64
N ASP A 132 -9.32 -11.14 2.46
CA ASP A 132 -10.50 -11.88 2.04
C ASP A 132 -11.74 -10.96 2.08
N THR A 133 -12.38 -10.79 0.92
CA THR A 133 -13.53 -9.88 0.77
C THR A 133 -14.80 -10.36 1.46
N SER A 134 -14.97 -11.67 1.63
CA SER A 134 -16.18 -12.25 2.21
C SER A 134 -16.22 -12.06 3.72
N SER A 135 -15.06 -12.20 4.37
CA SER A 135 -14.88 -12.07 5.81
C SER A 135 -14.44 -10.68 6.23
N ALA A 136 -14.03 -9.83 5.28
CA ALA A 136 -13.45 -8.51 5.53
C ALA A 136 -12.21 -8.57 6.45
N ARG A 137 -11.35 -9.58 6.24
CA ARG A 137 -10.17 -9.81 7.08
C ARG A 137 -8.91 -9.95 6.26
N THR A 138 -7.83 -9.37 6.78
CA THR A 138 -6.47 -9.60 6.28
C THR A 138 -5.80 -10.70 7.10
N THR A 139 -5.05 -11.55 6.42
CA THR A 139 -4.08 -12.48 7.03
C THR A 139 -2.70 -12.22 6.44
N THR A 140 -1.68 -12.09 7.30
CA THR A 140 -0.27 -12.11 6.88
C THR A 140 0.14 -13.57 6.68
N LEU A 141 0.65 -13.88 5.50
CA LEU A 141 1.10 -15.23 5.14
C LEU A 141 2.58 -15.37 5.48
N GLU A 142 2.88 -16.23 6.45
CA GLU A 142 4.25 -16.58 6.81
C GLU A 142 4.83 -17.52 5.76
N LEU A 143 5.84 -17.05 5.04
CA LEU A 143 6.54 -17.86 4.03
C LEU A 143 7.44 -18.88 4.73
N VAL A 144 7.40 -20.13 4.28
CA VAL A 144 8.33 -21.18 4.71
C VAL A 144 9.67 -21.01 3.97
N SER A 145 10.34 -19.89 4.25
CA SER A 145 11.63 -19.50 3.68
C SER A 145 12.31 -18.48 4.60
N ASP A 146 13.63 -18.50 4.64
CA ASP A 146 14.44 -17.50 5.34
C ASP A 146 14.92 -16.36 4.43
N LYS A 147 14.41 -16.33 3.19
CA LYS A 147 14.72 -15.28 2.21
C LYS A 147 13.68 -14.17 2.25
N GLU A 148 14.15 -12.94 2.11
CA GLU A 148 13.29 -11.75 2.07
C GLU A 148 12.56 -11.64 0.72
N ILE A 149 11.34 -11.11 0.73
CA ILE A 149 10.64 -10.73 -0.51
C ILE A 149 11.36 -9.51 -1.12
N ALA A 150 11.62 -9.57 -2.42
CA ALA A 150 12.30 -8.50 -3.13
C ALA A 150 11.41 -7.23 -3.23
N SER A 151 12.00 -6.05 -3.06
CA SER A 151 11.29 -4.77 -3.16
C SER A 151 10.63 -4.52 -4.52
N SER A 152 11.21 -5.08 -5.59
CA SER A 152 10.66 -5.07 -6.95
C SER A 152 10.04 -6.41 -7.34
N SER A 153 9.63 -7.21 -6.36
CA SER A 153 8.97 -8.49 -6.59
C SER A 153 7.67 -8.30 -7.39
N PRO A 154 7.41 -9.13 -8.42
CA PRO A 154 6.06 -9.27 -8.93
C PRO A 154 5.15 -9.87 -7.85
N LEU A 155 3.84 -9.71 -8.00
CA LEU A 155 2.85 -10.40 -7.18
C LEU A 155 1.74 -10.87 -8.12
N VAL A 156 1.75 -12.16 -8.46
CA VAL A 156 0.87 -12.72 -9.51
C VAL A 156 0.22 -13.99 -9.00
N TRP A 157 -1.10 -14.04 -9.03
CA TRP A 157 -1.86 -15.24 -8.66
C TRP A 157 -1.80 -16.28 -9.78
N SER A 158 -1.78 -17.57 -9.41
CA SER A 158 -2.07 -18.64 -10.36
C SER A 158 -3.54 -18.59 -10.80
N PRO A 159 -3.88 -19.12 -11.99
CA PRO A 159 -5.26 -19.09 -12.51
C PRO A 159 -6.31 -19.74 -11.59
N ASP A 160 -5.90 -20.74 -10.80
CA ASP A 160 -6.73 -21.41 -9.81
C ASP A 160 -6.77 -20.69 -8.44
N GLY A 161 -5.98 -19.61 -8.27
CA GLY A 161 -5.86 -18.85 -7.03
C GLY A 161 -5.21 -19.60 -5.87
N SER A 162 -4.57 -20.76 -6.09
CA SER A 162 -3.98 -21.56 -5.03
C SER A 162 -2.54 -21.15 -4.68
N THR A 163 -1.85 -20.50 -5.62
CA THR A 163 -0.45 -20.09 -5.46
C THR A 163 -0.23 -18.66 -5.94
N ILE A 164 0.88 -18.07 -5.50
CA ILE A 164 1.32 -16.74 -5.86
C ILE A 164 2.78 -16.83 -6.33
N LEU A 165 3.06 -16.28 -7.51
CA LEU A 165 4.42 -16.04 -7.99
C LEU A 165 4.93 -14.72 -7.43
N LEU A 166 6.11 -14.77 -6.81
CA LEU A 166 6.84 -13.61 -6.31
C LEU A 166 8.36 -13.79 -6.45
N GLY A 167 9.10 -12.71 -6.23
CA GLY A 167 10.56 -12.67 -6.23
C GLY A 167 11.11 -12.61 -4.80
N LEU A 168 12.07 -13.47 -4.49
CA LEU A 168 12.81 -13.49 -3.24
C LEU A 168 14.23 -12.96 -3.44
N ARG A 169 14.85 -12.42 -2.39
CA ARG A 169 16.25 -12.03 -2.38
C ARG A 169 17.14 -13.24 -2.08
N PRO A 170 18.27 -13.42 -2.79
CA PRO A 170 19.24 -14.43 -2.41
C PRO A 170 19.82 -14.13 -1.02
N LYS A 171 20.26 -15.16 -0.31
CA LYS A 171 20.83 -15.00 1.04
C LYS A 171 22.06 -14.09 0.99
N GLY A 172 22.18 -13.17 1.96
CA GLY A 172 23.30 -12.24 2.05
C GLY A 172 23.24 -11.06 1.08
N TRP A 173 22.23 -11.00 0.21
CA TRP A 173 22.04 -9.93 -0.76
C TRP A 173 22.09 -8.54 -0.12
N ALA A 174 21.42 -8.33 1.01
CA ALA A 174 21.37 -7.02 1.66
C ALA A 174 22.77 -6.54 2.09
N VAL A 175 23.61 -7.45 2.60
CA VAL A 175 24.98 -7.13 3.02
C VAL A 175 25.85 -6.78 1.81
N GLU A 176 25.74 -7.56 0.73
CA GLU A 176 26.47 -7.31 -0.51
C GLU A 176 26.05 -5.98 -1.14
N ALA A 177 24.74 -5.76 -1.29
CA ALA A 177 24.16 -4.56 -1.87
C ALA A 177 24.55 -3.31 -1.08
N ARG A 178 24.41 -3.35 0.26
CA ARG A 178 24.78 -2.24 1.13
C ARG A 178 26.28 -1.94 1.04
N ARG A 179 27.14 -2.96 1.04
CA ARG A 179 28.59 -2.77 0.87
C ARG A 179 28.92 -2.11 -0.47
N ALA A 180 28.31 -2.58 -1.55
CA ALA A 180 28.54 -2.05 -2.89
C ALA A 180 28.10 -0.58 -3.01
N PHE A 181 26.98 -0.22 -2.39
CA PHE A 181 26.51 1.17 -2.30
C PHE A 181 27.50 2.04 -1.54
N LEU A 182 27.88 1.65 -0.31
CA LEU A 182 28.80 2.42 0.54
C LEU A 182 30.18 2.61 -0.10
N ALA A 183 30.66 1.62 -0.85
CA ALA A 183 31.91 1.73 -1.59
C ALA A 183 31.90 2.85 -2.66
N LEU A 184 30.72 3.29 -3.12
CA LEU A 184 30.55 4.33 -4.12
C LEU A 184 30.05 5.67 -3.55
N THR A 185 29.67 5.72 -2.27
CA THR A 185 29.13 6.94 -1.65
C THR A 185 29.93 7.43 -0.46
N GLU A 186 30.63 6.54 0.24
CA GLU A 186 31.32 6.83 1.50
C GLU A 186 32.82 6.50 1.48
N ALA A 187 33.31 5.84 0.42
CA ALA A 187 34.74 5.55 0.30
C ALA A 187 35.57 6.84 0.16
N ALA A 188 36.70 6.90 0.88
CA ALA A 188 37.63 8.04 0.80
C ALA A 188 38.15 8.29 -0.62
N VAL A 189 38.27 7.22 -1.42
CA VAL A 189 38.61 7.28 -2.84
C VAL A 189 37.69 6.34 -3.61
N ILE A 190 36.93 6.89 -4.56
CA ILE A 190 36.06 6.13 -5.45
C ILE A 190 36.76 5.99 -6.80
N VAL A 191 37.01 4.76 -7.23
CA VAL A 191 37.68 4.46 -8.51
C VAL A 191 36.64 4.07 -9.55
N GLN A 192 36.61 4.79 -10.67
CA GLN A 192 35.88 4.40 -11.88
C GLN A 192 36.90 3.97 -12.93
N ASP A 193 36.81 2.73 -13.40
CA ASP A 193 37.73 2.15 -14.37
C ASP A 193 37.01 1.95 -15.70
N SER A 194 37.44 2.68 -16.73
CA SER A 194 36.87 2.66 -18.07
C SER A 194 37.18 1.39 -18.86
N ARG A 195 38.03 0.50 -18.33
CA ARG A 195 38.29 -0.82 -18.92
C ARG A 195 37.21 -1.86 -18.59
N ASN A 196 36.35 -1.59 -17.62
CA ASN A 196 35.20 -2.45 -17.33
C ASN A 196 34.10 -2.24 -18.35
N ASP A 197 33.38 -3.31 -18.70
CA ASP A 197 32.26 -3.27 -19.65
C ASP A 197 31.09 -2.38 -19.19
N PHE A 198 31.02 -2.07 -17.88
CA PHE A 198 29.96 -1.26 -17.27
C PHE A 198 30.48 -0.40 -16.11
N LEU A 199 29.73 0.65 -15.77
CA LEU A 199 30.07 1.56 -14.68
C LEU A 199 29.93 0.86 -13.33
N ALA A 200 30.62 1.36 -12.30
CA ALA A 200 30.50 0.77 -10.96
C ALA A 200 29.05 0.80 -10.44
N TRP A 201 28.29 1.84 -10.79
CA TRP A 201 26.87 1.94 -10.46
C TRP A 201 25.99 0.90 -11.17
N ASP A 202 26.39 0.41 -12.34
CA ASP A 202 25.65 -0.67 -13.01
C ASP A 202 25.81 -1.99 -12.26
N ARG A 203 26.95 -2.22 -11.59
CA ARG A 203 27.07 -3.37 -10.67
C ARG A 203 26.08 -3.29 -9.51
N VAL A 204 25.95 -2.12 -8.88
CA VAL A 204 24.99 -1.91 -7.79
C VAL A 204 23.56 -2.16 -8.28
N ARG A 205 23.21 -1.67 -9.48
CA ARG A 205 21.90 -1.93 -10.11
C ARG A 205 21.71 -3.41 -10.44
N ASN A 206 22.74 -4.09 -10.92
CA ASN A 206 22.67 -5.52 -11.22
C ASN A 206 22.41 -6.33 -9.95
N ILE A 207 23.12 -6.03 -8.85
CA ILE A 207 22.82 -6.61 -7.53
C ILE A 207 21.38 -6.31 -7.14
N ALA A 208 20.92 -5.06 -7.28
CA ALA A 208 19.54 -4.66 -6.97
C ALA A 208 18.47 -5.45 -7.75
N ASN A 209 18.79 -5.94 -8.95
CA ASN A 209 17.90 -6.71 -9.80
C ASN A 209 17.98 -8.22 -9.56
N GLN A 210 18.91 -8.71 -8.73
CA GLN A 210 19.00 -10.14 -8.42
C GLN A 210 17.81 -10.59 -7.58
N GLN A 211 17.06 -11.55 -8.12
CA GLN A 211 15.90 -12.15 -7.46
C GLN A 211 15.81 -13.63 -7.82
N ILE A 212 15.21 -14.40 -6.93
CA ILE A 212 14.84 -15.80 -7.15
C ILE A 212 13.33 -15.83 -7.36
N THR A 213 12.87 -16.32 -8.51
CA THR A 213 11.44 -16.49 -8.74
C THR A 213 10.93 -17.69 -7.96
N ALA A 214 9.90 -17.50 -7.16
CA ALA A 214 9.29 -18.54 -6.34
C ALA A 214 7.77 -18.57 -6.48
N LEU A 215 7.19 -19.75 -6.35
CA LEU A 215 5.76 -19.96 -6.11
C LEU A 215 5.53 -20.15 -4.61
N VAL A 216 4.55 -19.45 -4.08
CA VAL A 216 4.13 -19.54 -2.68
C VAL A 216 2.71 -20.08 -2.63
N SER A 217 2.50 -21.14 -1.86
CA SER A 217 1.17 -21.69 -1.58
C SER A 217 0.39 -20.76 -0.66
N VAL A 218 -0.83 -20.43 -1.04
CA VAL A 218 -1.71 -19.56 -0.24
C VAL A 218 -2.25 -20.27 1.00
N ALA A 219 -2.31 -21.61 0.98
CA ALA A 219 -2.87 -22.39 2.07
C ALA A 219 -1.96 -22.45 3.30
N ASP A 220 -0.65 -22.49 3.10
CA ASP A 220 0.33 -22.79 4.15
C ASP A 220 1.65 -21.99 4.05
N GLY A 221 1.79 -21.12 3.05
CA GLY A 221 3.00 -20.32 2.85
C GLY A 221 4.21 -21.11 2.36
N SER A 222 4.04 -22.39 1.96
CA SER A 222 5.14 -23.20 1.42
C SER A 222 5.72 -22.57 0.16
N VAL A 223 7.06 -22.56 0.05
CA VAL A 223 7.79 -21.86 -1.01
C VAL A 223 8.48 -22.86 -1.94
N ARG A 224 8.28 -22.72 -3.25
CA ARG A 224 8.98 -23.47 -4.31
C ARG A 224 9.70 -22.52 -5.25
N GLU A 225 11.03 -22.54 -5.22
CA GLU A 225 11.87 -21.77 -6.14
C GLU A 225 11.83 -22.39 -7.54
N ILE A 226 11.66 -21.56 -8.58
CA ILE A 226 11.47 -21.97 -9.98
C ILE A 226 12.68 -21.59 -10.83
N LEU A 227 13.27 -20.42 -10.56
CA LEU A 227 14.45 -19.91 -11.25
C LEU A 227 15.41 -19.36 -10.18
N ALA A 228 16.40 -20.18 -9.83
CA ALA A 228 17.44 -19.81 -8.86
C ALA A 228 18.72 -19.29 -9.54
N ASP A 229 18.93 -19.63 -10.82
CA ASP A 229 20.08 -19.16 -11.59
C ASP A 229 19.80 -17.77 -12.16
N VAL A 230 20.45 -16.78 -11.56
CA VAL A 230 20.31 -15.35 -11.88
C VAL A 230 21.12 -14.95 -13.12
N THR A 231 21.98 -15.84 -13.61
CA THR A 231 22.86 -15.58 -14.75
C THR A 231 22.57 -16.63 -15.83
N PRO A 232 22.15 -16.23 -17.04
CA PRO A 232 22.32 -17.09 -18.21
C PRO A 232 23.82 -17.41 -18.29
N GLN A 233 24.20 -18.64 -17.99
CA GLN A 233 25.49 -19.15 -18.45
C GLN A 233 25.42 -19.02 -19.98
N GLY A 234 26.32 -18.24 -20.56
CA GLY A 234 26.45 -18.18 -22.01
C GLY A 234 26.67 -19.59 -22.59
N PRO A 235 26.51 -19.76 -23.91
CA PRO A 235 26.83 -21.03 -24.55
C PRO A 235 28.28 -21.47 -24.26
#